data_AF-A0A858RJI1-F1
#
_entry.id   AF-A0A858RJI1-F1
#
_cell.length_a   1.000
_cell.length_b   1.000
_cell.length_c   1.000
_cell.angle_alpha   90.00
_cell.angle_beta   90.00
_cell.angle_gamma   90.00
#
_symmetry.space_group_name_H-M   'P 1'
#
loop_
_entity.id
_entity.type
_entity.pdbx_description
1 polymer ?
#
loop_
_entity_poly.entity_id
_entity_poly.type
_entity_poly.pdbx_seq_one_letter_code
_entity_poly.pdbx_strand_id
1 'polypeptide(L)'
;MSAIPFLAFFGSIFLWLLVIRPYCVRHRKGYTPGALMGVTIWVDGQEASGVAKERADKGMIFACRLFLVLQLSIVAAILWAMFEH
;
A
#
# COMPACT_ATOMS: atom_id res chain seq x y z
N MET A 1 6.92 21.78 -8.65
CA MET A 1 6.40 20.44 -8.35
C MET A 1 7.52 19.62 -7.70
N SER A 2 7.39 19.26 -6.43
CA SER A 2 8.37 18.42 -5.74
C SER A 2 8.33 16.99 -6.31
N ALA A 3 9.48 16.33 -6.44
CA ALA A 3 9.56 14.94 -6.92
C ALA A 3 9.07 13.91 -5.88
N ILE A 4 8.84 14.35 -4.65
CA ILE A 4 8.46 13.55 -3.48
C ILE A 4 7.14 12.77 -3.69
N PRO A 5 6.01 13.39 -4.08
CA PRO A 5 4.76 12.66 -4.32
C PRO A 5 4.88 11.64 -5.46
N PHE A 6 5.70 11.92 -6.48
CA PHE A 6 5.95 10.99 -7.56
C PHE A 6 6.71 9.75 -7.07
N LEU A 7 7.80 9.96 -6.31
CA LEU A 7 8.55 8.87 -5.69
C LEU A 7 7.68 8.07 -4.70
N ALA A 8 6.81 8.73 -3.94
CA ALA A 8 5.90 8.06 -3.01
C ALA A 8 4.90 7.16 -3.76
N PHE A 9 4.34 7.65 -4.87
CA PHE A 9 3.42 6.90 -5.71
C PHE A 9 4.07 5.65 -6.30
N PHE A 10 5.16 5.80 -7.04
CA PHE A 10 5.85 4.67 -7.64
C PHE A 10 6.42 3.71 -6.57
N GLY A 11 6.98 4.25 -5.50
CA GLY A 11 7.45 3.47 -4.36
C GLY A 11 6.34 2.62 -3.75
N SER A 12 5.14 3.17 -3.59
CA SER A 12 3.98 2.43 -3.08
C SER A 12 3.54 1.30 -4.03
N ILE A 13 3.56 1.55 -5.35
CA ILE A 13 3.20 0.53 -6.36
C ILE A 13 4.22 -0.61 -6.37
N PHE A 14 5.52 -0.30 -6.35
CA PHE A 14 6.56 -1.33 -6.31
C PHE A 14 6.51 -2.13 -5.01
N LEU A 15 6.33 -1.45 -3.88
CA LEU A 15 6.18 -2.12 -2.58
C LEU A 15 4.95 -3.05 -2.57
N TRP A 16 3.84 -2.61 -3.18
CA TRP A 16 2.67 -3.46 -3.33
C TRP A 16 2.91 -4.67 -4.22
N LEU A 17 3.43 -4.47 -5.45
CA LEU A 17 3.64 -5.54 -6.42
C LEU A 17 4.68 -6.57 -5.97
N LEU A 18 5.77 -6.14 -5.33
CA LEU A 18 6.91 -6.99 -5.02
C LEU A 18 6.87 -7.60 -3.62
N VAL A 19 6.17 -6.96 -2.67
CA VAL A 19 6.16 -7.39 -1.26
C VAL A 19 4.76 -7.76 -0.80
N ILE A 20 3.81 -6.83 -0.85
CA ILE A 20 2.48 -7.03 -0.26
C ILE A 20 1.69 -8.08 -1.02
N ARG A 21 1.57 -7.93 -2.34
CA ARG A 21 0.76 -8.83 -3.15
C ARG A 21 1.28 -10.27 -3.16
N PRO A 22 2.59 -10.54 -3.33
CA PRO A 22 3.12 -11.89 -3.19
C PRO A 22 2.88 -12.47 -1.79
N TYR A 23 2.97 -11.64 -0.73
CA TYR A 23 2.69 -12.06 0.63
C TYR A 23 1.22 -12.50 0.82
N CYS A 24 0.27 -11.71 0.30
CA CYS A 24 -1.15 -12.06 0.28
C CYS A 24 -1.39 -13.38 -0.46
N VAL A 25 -0.88 -13.49 -1.69
CA VAL A 25 -1.04 -14.69 -2.53
C VAL A 25 -0.47 -15.93 -1.85
N ARG A 26 0.71 -15.83 -1.22
CA ARG A 26 1.34 -16.93 -0.47
C ARG A 26 0.47 -17.42 0.70
N HIS A 27 -0.29 -16.53 1.30
CA HIS A 27 -1.19 -16.83 2.41
C HIS A 27 -2.64 -17.07 1.97
N ARG A 28 -2.88 -17.23 0.65
CA ARG A 28 -4.21 -17.41 0.05
C ARG A 28 -5.20 -16.31 0.45
N LYS A 29 -4.69 -15.09 0.62
CA LYS A 29 -5.45 -13.86 0.85
C LYS A 29 -5.27 -12.92 -0.34
N GLY A 30 -6.14 -11.93 -0.48
CA GLY A 30 -5.97 -10.88 -1.50
C GLY A 30 -6.18 -11.38 -2.92
N TYR A 31 -7.45 -11.49 -3.33
CA TYR A 31 -7.85 -11.50 -4.74
C TYR A 31 -9.32 -11.13 -4.82
N THR A 32 -9.62 -9.93 -5.32
CA THR A 32 -11.00 -9.51 -5.62
C THR A 32 -11.15 -9.44 -7.14
N PRO A 33 -11.57 -10.53 -7.80
CA PRO A 33 -11.76 -10.53 -9.24
C PRO A 33 -12.80 -9.48 -9.64
N GLY A 34 -12.49 -8.68 -10.66
CA GLY A 34 -13.36 -7.59 -11.13
C GLY A 34 -13.26 -6.27 -10.34
N ALA A 35 -12.42 -6.19 -9.30
CA ALA A 35 -12.20 -4.93 -8.58
C ALA A 35 -11.23 -4.01 -9.33
N LEU A 36 -11.44 -2.69 -9.16
CA LEU A 36 -10.50 -1.68 -9.63
C LEU A 36 -9.15 -1.83 -8.91
N MET A 37 -8.07 -1.53 -9.62
CA MET A 37 -6.69 -1.68 -9.12
C MET A 37 -6.48 -0.97 -7.77
N GLY A 38 -7.01 0.24 -7.59
CA GLY A 38 -6.90 0.97 -6.31
C GLY A 38 -7.58 0.25 -5.14
N VAL A 39 -8.71 -0.41 -5.39
CA VAL A 39 -9.42 -1.21 -4.37
C VAL A 39 -8.60 -2.44 -4.03
N THR A 40 -8.05 -3.14 -5.03
CA THR A 40 -7.21 -4.32 -4.79
C THR A 40 -5.96 -3.96 -3.99
N ILE A 41 -5.29 -2.86 -4.33
CA ILE A 41 -4.13 -2.35 -3.60
C ILE A 41 -4.47 -2.12 -2.11
N TRP A 42 -5.61 -1.48 -1.84
CA TRP A 42 -6.06 -1.21 -0.48
C TRP A 42 -6.39 -2.49 0.30
N VAL A 43 -7.16 -3.40 -0.30
CA VAL A 43 -7.57 -4.67 0.31
C VAL A 43 -6.35 -5.55 0.61
N ASP A 44 -5.41 -5.67 -0.32
CA ASP A 44 -4.17 -6.42 -0.12
C ASP A 44 -3.38 -5.87 1.08
N GLY A 45 -3.30 -4.54 1.23
CA GLY A 45 -2.65 -3.92 2.39
C GLY A 45 -3.29 -4.28 3.74
N GLN A 46 -4.63 -4.32 3.80
CA GLN A 46 -5.37 -4.72 5.00
C GLN A 46 -5.15 -6.20 5.34
N GLU A 47 -5.33 -7.08 4.34
CA GLU A 47 -5.14 -8.53 4.50
C GLU A 47 -3.71 -8.87 4.90
N ALA A 48 -2.71 -8.27 4.25
CA ALA A 48 -1.31 -8.48 4.60
C ALA A 48 -1.00 -8.07 6.04
N SER A 49 -1.53 -6.93 6.50
CA SER A 49 -1.37 -6.47 7.88
C SER A 49 -2.02 -7.42 8.90
N GLY A 50 -3.21 -7.94 8.58
CA GLY A 50 -3.88 -8.95 9.41
C GLY A 50 -3.05 -10.23 9.54
N VAL A 51 -2.65 -10.82 8.42
CA VAL A 51 -1.82 -12.04 8.39
C VAL A 51 -0.48 -11.83 9.09
N ALA A 52 0.16 -10.66 8.88
CA ALA A 52 1.44 -10.35 9.52
C ALA A 52 1.32 -10.25 11.05
N LYS A 53 0.22 -9.70 11.56
CA LYS A 53 -0.06 -9.64 13.01
C LYS A 53 -0.33 -11.02 13.59
N GLU A 54 -1.14 -11.83 12.91
CA GLU A 54 -1.42 -13.22 13.32
C GLU A 54 -0.15 -14.06 13.42
N ARG A 55 0.81 -13.81 12.51
CA ARG A 55 2.08 -14.55 12.42
C ARG A 55 3.24 -13.91 13.17
N ALA A 56 3.01 -12.76 13.82
CA ALA A 56 4.06 -11.94 14.43
C ALA A 56 5.25 -11.62 13.49
N ASP A 57 4.97 -11.49 12.19
CA ASP A 57 5.96 -11.20 11.15
C ASP A 57 6.33 -9.70 11.19
N LYS A 58 7.35 -9.37 11.99
CA LYS A 58 7.79 -7.99 12.20
C LYS A 58 8.24 -7.31 10.91
N GLY A 59 8.83 -8.05 9.97
CA GLY A 59 9.26 -7.54 8.67
C GLY A 59 8.07 -7.10 7.83
N MET A 60 7.04 -7.95 7.78
CA MET A 60 5.82 -7.62 7.03
C MET A 60 5.01 -6.51 7.71
N ILE A 61 4.95 -6.47 9.05
CA ILE A 61 4.33 -5.35 9.78
C ILE A 61 5.01 -4.03 9.42
N PHE A 62 6.35 -4.00 9.32
CA PHE A 62 7.07 -2.81 8.90
C PHE A 62 6.75 -2.43 7.45
N ALA A 63 6.73 -3.40 6.53
CA ALA A 63 6.36 -3.16 5.13
C ALA A 63 4.93 -2.58 4.99
N CYS A 64 3.95 -3.13 5.71
CA CYS A 64 2.59 -2.61 5.73
C CYS A 64 2.50 -1.18 6.29
N ARG A 65 3.29 -0.86 7.33
CA ARG A 65 3.36 0.50 7.89
C ARG A 65 3.99 1.48 6.89
N LEU A 66 5.08 1.09 6.24
CA LEU A 66 5.73 1.90 5.21
C LEU A 66 4.77 2.18 4.06
N PHE A 67 4.05 1.16 3.61
CA PHE A 67 3.03 1.30 2.58
C PHE A 67 1.92 2.28 2.96
N LEU A 68 1.41 2.21 4.20
CA LEU A 68 0.42 3.15 4.72
C LEU A 68 0.94 4.58 4.73
N VAL A 69 2.18 4.80 5.20
CA VAL A 69 2.80 6.13 5.24
C VAL A 69 2.96 6.70 3.83
N LEU A 70 3.37 5.88 2.85
CA LEU A 70 3.46 6.30 1.46
C LEU A 70 2.09 6.74 0.92
N GLN A 71 1.04 5.94 1.14
CA GLN A 71 -0.33 6.30 0.71
C GLN A 71 -0.83 7.59 1.35
N LEU A 72 -0.63 7.75 2.66
CA LEU A 72 -1.01 8.98 3.39
C LEU A 72 -0.26 10.20 2.87
N SER A 73 1.02 10.06 2.54
CA SER A 73 1.81 11.17 1.97
C SER A 73 1.31 11.60 0.59
N ILE A 74 0.87 10.65 -0.23
CA ILE A 74 0.27 10.94 -1.55
C ILE A 74 -1.05 11.68 -1.37
N VAL A 75 -1.94 11.19 -0.50
CA VAL A 75 -3.23 11.83 -0.22
C VAL A 75 -3.02 13.24 0.33
N ALA A 76 -2.09 13.43 1.27
CA ALA A 76 -1.77 14.74 1.83
C ALA A 76 -1.25 15.71 0.74
N ALA A 77 -0.40 15.23 -0.17
CA ALA A 77 0.09 16.05 -1.29
C ALA A 77 -1.02 16.44 -2.27
N ILE A 78 -1.96 15.54 -2.56
CA ILE A 78 -3.13 15.83 -3.40
C ILE A 78 -4.02 16.88 -2.72
N LEU A 79 -4.33 16.70 -1.44
CA LEU A 79 -5.15 17.65 -0.67
C LEU A 79 -4.50 19.03 -0.59
N TRP A 80 -3.19 19.09 -0.40
CA TRP A 80 -2.43 20.34 -0.42
C TRP A 80 -2.56 21.03 -1.79
N ALA A 81 -2.34 20.29 -2.88
CA ALA A 81 -2.46 20.82 -4.23
C ALA A 81 -3.88 21.29 -4.58
N MET A 82 -4.92 20.69 -4.00
CA MET A 82 -6.30 21.14 -4.15
C MET A 82 -6.61 22.43 -3.38
N PHE A 83 -5.89 22.71 -2.29
CA PHE A 83 -6.11 23.89 -1.46
C PHE A 83 -5.31 25.11 -1.93
N GLU A 84 -4.20 24.89 -2.65
CA GLU A 84 -3.43 25.95 -3.32
C GLU A 84 -4.09 26.48 -4.61
N HIS A 85 -5.14 25.82 -5.10
CA HIS A 85 -5.92 26.20 -6.29
C HIS A 85 -7.31 26.73 -5.92
#